data_AF-A0A7X5J8Y7-F1
#
_entry.id   AF-A0A7X5J8Y7-F1
#
_cell.length_a   1.000
_cell.length_b   1.000
_cell.length_c   1.000
_cell.angle_alpha   90.00
_cell.angle_beta   90.00
_cell.angle_gamma   90.00
#
_symmetry.space_group_name_H-M   'P 1'
#
loop_
_entity.id
_entity.type
_entity.pdbx_description
1 polymer ?
#
loop_
_entity_poly.entity_id
_entity_poly.type
_entity_poly.pdbx_seq_one_letter_code
_entity_poly.pdbx_strand_id
1 'polypeptide(L)'
;MAQLVVVYWRDIPAQVLVKSGRKSARRELPPLFMEAVDAAAMRVGAKDSEAYLAEWRRADPVEVGDDLEAEADRAVAALVADFPRERVLALAANGGLAPQD
;
A
#
# COMPACT_ATOMS: atom_id res chain seq x y z
N MET A 1 1.02 -7.93 -21.67
CA MET A 1 1.26 -8.04 -20.23
C MET A 1 1.19 -6.66 -19.60
N ALA A 2 0.43 -6.52 -18.52
CA ALA A 2 0.36 -5.29 -17.75
C ALA A 2 1.42 -5.28 -16.63
N GLN A 3 1.65 -4.13 -16.03
CA GLN A 3 2.57 -3.95 -14.91
C GLN A 3 1.76 -3.54 -13.68
N LEU A 4 1.90 -4.30 -12.59
CA LEU A 4 1.30 -4.02 -11.30
C LEU A 4 2.32 -3.39 -10.36
N VAL A 5 1.94 -2.31 -9.70
CA VAL A 5 2.74 -1.59 -8.71
C VAL A 5 1.92 -1.41 -7.45
N VAL A 6 2.46 -1.81 -6.30
CA VAL A 6 1.88 -1.51 -4.99
C VAL A 6 2.51 -0.24 -4.44
N VAL A 7 1.68 0.67 -3.95
CA VAL A 7 2.08 1.90 -3.27
C VAL A 7 1.99 1.68 -1.77
N TYR A 8 3.06 2.03 -1.07
CA TYR A 8 3.17 1.93 0.38
C TYR A 8 3.42 3.32 0.97
N TRP A 9 2.94 3.52 2.19
CA TRP A 9 3.52 4.51 3.09
C TRP A 9 4.36 3.76 4.11
N ARG A 10 5.67 3.98 4.12
CA ARG A 10 6.63 3.10 4.80
C ARG A 10 6.35 1.63 4.45
N ASP A 11 5.97 0.78 5.40
CA ASP A 11 5.68 -0.64 5.17
C ASP A 11 4.17 -0.98 5.17
N ILE A 12 3.30 0.02 5.22
CA ILE A 12 1.84 -0.18 5.14
C ILE A 12 1.41 -0.02 3.67
N PRO A 13 0.86 -1.06 3.03
CA PRO A 13 0.33 -0.93 1.67
C PRO A 13 -0.93 -0.05 1.69
N ALA A 14 -1.08 0.80 0.68
CA ALA A 14 -2.22 1.71 0.59
C ALA A 14 -3.00 1.53 -0.71
N GLN A 15 -2.30 1.25 -1.82
CA GLN A 15 -2.94 1.22 -3.14
C GLN A 15 -2.24 0.25 -4.09
N VAL A 16 -3.02 -0.22 -5.07
CA VAL A 16 -2.54 -1.00 -6.22
C VAL A 16 -2.78 -0.21 -7.49
N LEU A 17 -1.79 -0.18 -8.38
CA LEU A 17 -1.84 0.43 -9.71
C LEU A 17 -1.48 -0.64 -10.75
N VAL A 18 -2.36 -0.91 -11.70
CA VAL A 18 -2.09 -1.83 -12.82
C VAL A 18 -2.14 -1.06 -14.12
N LYS A 19 -1.10 -1.15 -14.97
CA LYS A 19 -0.96 -0.35 -16.20
C LYS A 19 -0.57 -1.18 -17.41
N SER A 20 -1.20 -0.89 -18.54
CA SER A 20 -0.81 -1.42 -19.86
C SER A 20 -0.97 -0.33 -20.92
N GLY A 21 0.16 0.20 -21.40
CA GLY A 21 0.20 1.35 -22.30
C GLY A 21 -0.55 2.57 -21.72
N ARG A 22 -1.65 2.96 -22.36
CA ARG A 22 -2.51 4.08 -21.91
C ARG A 22 -3.64 3.67 -20.96
N LYS A 23 -3.86 2.37 -20.76
CA LYS A 23 -4.91 1.86 -19.86
C LYS A 23 -4.35 1.69 -18.45
N SER A 24 -5.18 1.95 -17.44
CA SER A 24 -4.82 1.73 -16.04
C SER A 24 -6.03 1.37 -15.19
N ALA A 25 -5.83 0.48 -14.22
CA ALA A 25 -6.75 0.27 -13.10
C ALA A 25 -6.05 0.70 -11.80
N ARG A 26 -6.82 1.25 -10.87
CA ARG A 26 -6.36 1.62 -9.52
C ARG A 26 -7.34 1.05 -8.50
N ARG A 27 -6.80 0.57 -7.39
CA ARG A 27 -7.58 0.20 -6.21
C ARG A 27 -6.90 0.75 -4.96
N GLU A 28 -7.72 1.23 -4.05
CA GLU A 28 -7.30 1.52 -2.68
C GLU A 28 -7.50 0.27 -1.84
N LEU A 29 -6.65 0.08 -0.83
CA LEU A 29 -6.86 -0.95 0.17
C LEU A 29 -8.01 -0.54 1.11
N PRO A 30 -8.59 -1.49 1.88
CA PRO A 30 -9.66 -1.18 2.82
C PRO A 30 -9.32 -0.03 3.79
N PRO A 31 -10.31 0.71 4.31
CA PRO A 31 -10.09 1.92 5.12
C PRO A 31 -9.10 1.75 6.28
N LEU A 32 -9.08 0.57 6.90
CA LEU A 32 -8.14 0.20 7.97
C LEU A 32 -6.67 0.52 7.63
N PHE A 33 -6.27 0.35 6.37
CA PHE A 33 -4.88 0.59 5.95
C PHE A 33 -4.53 2.07 5.96
N MET A 34 -5.43 2.94 5.46
CA MET A 34 -5.21 4.38 5.50
C MET A 34 -5.30 4.93 6.92
N GLU A 35 -6.23 4.42 7.74
CA GLU A 35 -6.30 4.76 9.17
C GLU A 35 -5.00 4.39 9.91
N ALA A 36 -4.38 3.27 9.54
CA ALA A 36 -3.10 2.83 10.08
C ALA A 36 -1.93 3.74 9.64
N VAL A 37 -1.93 4.20 8.39
CA VAL A 37 -0.99 5.21 7.89
C VAL A 37 -1.11 6.51 8.68
N ASP A 38 -2.33 7.01 8.87
CA ASP A 38 -2.57 8.24 9.63
C ASP A 38 -2.14 8.09 11.10
N ALA A 39 -2.46 6.96 11.74
CA ALA A 39 -2.06 6.66 13.11
C ALA A 39 -0.53 6.59 13.25
N ALA A 40 0.15 5.95 12.28
CA ALA A 40 1.60 5.86 12.24
C ALA A 40 2.25 7.25 12.04
N ALA A 41 1.75 8.05 11.10
CA ALA A 41 2.23 9.39 10.82
C ALA A 41 2.06 10.33 12.03
N MET A 42 0.93 10.25 12.72
CA MET A 42 0.71 10.97 13.98
C MET A 42 1.72 10.56 15.05
N ARG A 43 1.98 9.26 15.20
CA ARG A 43 2.91 8.74 16.21
C ARG A 43 4.34 9.25 16.04
N VAL A 44 4.80 9.37 14.80
CA VAL A 44 6.16 9.83 14.49
C VAL A 44 6.25 11.35 14.26
N GLY A 45 5.18 12.09 14.53
CA GLY A 45 5.13 13.54 14.33
C GLY A 45 5.22 13.98 12.87
N ALA A 46 4.94 13.09 11.92
CA ALA A 46 4.97 13.38 10.49
C ALA A 46 3.65 13.94 9.94
N LYS A 47 2.56 13.91 10.72
CA LYS A 47 1.25 14.39 10.26
C LYS A 47 1.34 15.83 9.72
N ASP A 48 0.78 16.05 8.53
CA ASP A 48 0.73 17.37 7.86
C ASP A 48 2.10 18.00 7.57
N SER A 49 3.16 17.19 7.53
CA SER A 49 4.53 17.62 7.23
C SER A 49 5.01 17.10 5.88
N GLU A 50 6.06 17.71 5.32
CA GLU A 50 6.75 17.17 4.14
C GLU A 50 7.26 15.74 4.36
N ALA A 51 7.57 15.37 5.61
CA ALA A 51 7.97 14.02 5.97
C ALA A 51 6.86 12.99 5.71
N TYR A 52 5.57 13.37 5.82
CA TYR A 52 4.48 12.46 5.44
C TYR A 52 4.51 12.12 3.95
N LEU A 53 4.75 13.11 3.10
CA LEU A 53 4.80 12.94 1.64
C LEU A 53 6.08 12.21 1.20
N ALA A 54 7.19 12.43 1.90
CA ALA A 54 8.48 11.82 1.58
C ALA A 54 8.54 10.30 1.80
N GLU A 55 7.66 9.76 2.64
CA GLU A 55 7.66 8.35 3.06
C GLU A 55 6.82 7.44 2.14
N TRP A 56 6.19 8.02 1.11
CA TRP A 56 5.49 7.26 0.09
C TRP A 56 6.49 6.61 -0.87
N ARG A 57 6.37 5.29 -1.02
CA ARG A 57 7.20 4.51 -1.94
C ARG A 57 6.36 3.60 -2.84
N ARG A 58 6.92 3.29 -4.00
CA ARG A 58 6.36 2.30 -4.94
C ARG A 58 7.25 1.07 -4.90
N ALA A 59 6.65 -0.11 -4.82
CA ALA A 59 7.38 -1.35 -5.05
C ALA A 59 7.79 -1.48 -6.52
N ASP A 60 8.74 -2.37 -6.78
CA ASP A 60 9.13 -2.72 -8.13
C ASP A 60 7.91 -3.26 -8.91
N PRO A 61 7.75 -2.88 -10.19
CA PRO A 61 6.66 -3.39 -11.01
C PRO A 61 6.76 -4.90 -11.18
N VAL A 62 5.61 -5.57 -11.07
CA VAL A 62 5.46 -7.00 -11.33
C VAL A 62 4.61 -7.17 -12.57
N GLU A 63 5.08 -8.00 -13.50
CA GLU A 63 4.33 -8.33 -14.71
C GLU A 63 3.09 -9.19 -14.37
N VAL A 64 1.94 -8.82 -14.91
CA VAL A 64 0.64 -9.48 -14.67
C VAL A 64 -0.16 -9.61 -15.98
N GLY A 65 -1.31 -10.29 -15.91
CA GLY A 65 -2.21 -10.48 -17.05
C GLY A 65 -2.77 -9.17 -17.63
N ASP A 66 -3.43 -9.28 -18.79
CA ASP A 66 -3.94 -8.12 -19.52
C ASP A 66 -5.32 -7.62 -19.04
N ASP A 67 -5.96 -8.32 -18.10
CA ASP A 67 -7.19 -7.88 -17.43
C ASP A 67 -6.85 -7.01 -16.21
N LEU A 68 -6.64 -5.71 -16.45
CA LEU A 68 -6.19 -4.76 -15.45
C LEU A 68 -7.10 -4.69 -14.21
N GLU A 69 -8.42 -4.75 -14.41
CA GLU A 69 -9.39 -4.66 -13.31
C GLU A 69 -9.32 -5.91 -12.44
N ALA A 70 -9.34 -7.09 -13.07
CA ALA A 70 -9.26 -8.35 -12.34
C ALA A 70 -7.90 -8.54 -11.63
N GLU A 71 -6.80 -8.07 -12.23
CA GLU A 71 -5.48 -8.09 -11.56
C GLU A 71 -5.44 -7.13 -10.36
N ALA A 72 -6.03 -5.94 -10.48
CA ALA A 72 -6.08 -4.99 -9.37
C ALA A 72 -6.90 -5.54 -8.19
N ASP A 73 -8.05 -6.16 -8.47
CA ASP A 73 -8.91 -6.77 -7.45
C ASP A 73 -8.22 -7.97 -6.78
N ARG A 74 -7.57 -8.84 -7.57
CA ARG A 74 -6.77 -9.97 -7.03
C ARG A 74 -5.66 -9.49 -6.12
N ALA A 75 -4.92 -8.46 -6.52
CA ALA A 75 -3.81 -7.95 -5.74
C ALA A 75 -4.26 -7.29 -4.43
N VAL A 76 -5.39 -6.56 -4.43
CA VAL A 76 -5.97 -6.07 -3.17
C VAL A 76 -6.38 -7.23 -2.27
N ALA A 77 -7.05 -8.25 -2.80
CA ALA A 77 -7.45 -9.41 -2.00
C ALA A 77 -6.23 -10.14 -1.39
N ALA A 78 -5.15 -10.30 -2.17
CA ALA A 78 -3.90 -10.89 -1.69
C ALA A 78 -3.24 -10.03 -0.60
N LEU A 79 -3.12 -8.71 -0.81
CA LEU A 79 -2.56 -7.80 0.19
C LEU A 79 -3.39 -7.79 1.48
N VAL A 80 -4.72 -7.84 1.40
CA VAL A 80 -5.58 -7.91 2.59
C VAL A 80 -5.39 -9.22 3.35
N ALA A 81 -5.17 -10.34 2.64
CA ALA A 81 -4.87 -11.62 3.26
C ALA A 81 -3.47 -11.64 3.92
N ASP A 82 -2.46 -11.07 3.26
CA ASP A 82 -1.07 -11.01 3.74
C ASP A 82 -0.87 -10.00 4.89
N PHE A 83 -1.76 -9.01 4.97
CA PHE A 83 -1.78 -7.98 6.00
C PHE A 83 -3.09 -8.09 6.81
N PRO A 84 -3.23 -9.13 7.65
CA PRO A 84 -4.37 -9.23 8.54
C PRO A 84 -4.39 -8.05 9.52
N ARG A 85 -5.55 -7.81 10.12
CA ARG A 85 -5.79 -6.66 11.00
C ARG A 85 -4.72 -6.49 12.08
N GLU A 86 -4.29 -7.56 12.74
CA GLU A 86 -3.25 -7.45 13.79
C GLU A 86 -1.93 -6.93 13.23
N ARG A 87 -1.52 -7.38 12.03
CA ARG A 87 -0.28 -6.94 11.38
C ARG A 87 -0.34 -5.47 11.02
N VAL A 88 -1.46 -5.01 10.45
CA VAL A 88 -1.65 -3.60 10.07
C VAL A 88 -1.57 -2.69 11.30
N LEU A 89 -2.20 -3.11 12.42
CA LEU A 89 -2.13 -2.37 13.67
C LEU A 89 -0.74 -2.39 14.30
N ALA A 90 -0.02 -3.51 14.21
CA ALA A 90 1.36 -3.61 14.69
C ALA A 90 2.30 -2.67 13.92
N LEU A 91 2.15 -2.59 12.59
CA LEU A 91 2.87 -1.61 11.78
C LEU A 91 2.55 -0.18 12.23
N ALA A 92 1.28 0.16 12.41
CA ALA A 92 0.89 1.49 12.88
C ALA A 92 1.50 1.83 14.26
N ALA A 93 1.45 0.89 15.19
CA ALA A 93 2.07 1.02 16.51
C ALA A 93 3.60 1.16 16.45
N ASN A 94 4.24 0.66 15.39
CA ASN A 94 5.67 0.81 15.13
C ASN A 94 5.98 1.96 14.14
N GLY A 95 5.10 2.96 14.04
CA GLY A 95 5.34 4.12 13.17
C GLY A 95 5.35 3.77 11.68
N GLY A 96 4.68 2.71 11.28
CA GLY A 96 4.57 2.26 9.89
C GLY A 96 5.73 1.39 9.41
N LEU A 97 6.64 0.98 10.30
CA LEU A 97 7.78 0.12 9.95
C LEU A 97 7.53 -1.32 10.40
N ALA A 98 7.96 -2.29 9.59
CA ALA A 98 8.07 -3.67 10.04
C ALA A 98 9.08 -3.77 11.21
N PRO A 99 8.85 -4.64 12.21
CA PRO A 99 9.86 -4.94 13.22
C PRO A 99 11.17 -5.34 12.53
N GLN A 100 12.28 -4.75 12.96
CA GLN A 100 13.61 -5.22 12.57
C GLN A 100 13.90 -6.46 13.44
N ASP A 101 14.21 -7.59 12.81
CA ASP A 101 14.75 -8.78 13.50
C ASP A 101 16.18 -8.54 14.01
#